data_AF-A0A3M1JTC8-F1
#
_entry.id   AF-A0A3M1JTC8-F1
#
_cell.length_a   1.000
_cell.length_b   1.000
_cell.length_c   1.000
_cell.angle_alpha   90.00
_cell.angle_beta   90.00
_cell.angle_gamma   90.00
#
_symmetry.space_group_name_H-M   'P 1'
#
loop_
_entity.id
_entity.type
_entity.pdbx_description
1 polymer ?
#
loop_
_entity_poly.entity_id
_entity_poly.type
_entity_poly.pdbx_seq_one_letter_code
_entity_poly.pdbx_strand_id
1 'polypeptide(L)'
;MSRPEGDSAKEVADWWRTEIIDMKPGVIRFRGRPIEALIGSLTLPQMIWLMLRGDVPSAGQARLLEAALVAAVDHGPQAPSIATARMAVTCGVALNNALASAVNMLGDIHGGAGEQAVALYHDIAARQREGARLEEAVREGIAACRA
;
A
#
# COMPACT_ATOMS: atom_id res chain seq x y z
N MET A 1 25.51 43.31 3.95
CA MET A 1 24.73 42.30 4.70
C MET A 1 25.13 40.95 4.15
N SER A 2 26.08 40.29 4.80
CA SER A 2 26.64 39.00 4.37
C SER A 2 25.63 37.88 4.62
N ARG A 3 25.36 37.08 3.59
CA ARG A 3 24.54 35.87 3.69
C ARG A 3 25.20 34.92 4.71
N PRO A 4 24.49 34.33 5.67
CA PRO A 4 25.11 33.35 6.54
C PRO A 4 25.52 32.15 5.67
N GLU A 5 26.82 31.85 5.63
CA GLU A 5 27.37 30.62 5.08
C GLU A 5 27.10 29.48 6.08
N GLY A 6 25.83 29.10 6.18
CA GLY A 6 25.38 27.83 6.76
C GLY A 6 25.14 26.85 5.62
N ASP A 7 25.56 25.60 5.82
CA ASP A 7 25.53 24.50 4.85
C ASP A 7 24.10 24.18 4.36
N SER A 8 23.63 24.96 3.38
CA SER A 8 22.25 24.89 2.86
C SER A 8 21.90 23.54 2.25
N ALA A 9 22.90 22.73 1.87
CA ALA A 9 22.69 21.38 1.37
C ALA A 9 22.26 20.42 2.49
N LYS A 10 22.83 20.59 3.69
CA LYS A 10 22.47 19.80 4.86
C LYS A 10 21.08 20.17 5.38
N GLU A 11 20.73 21.45 5.38
CA GLU A 11 19.38 21.92 5.74
C GLU A 11 18.29 21.39 4.79
N VAL A 12 18.58 21.30 3.48
CA VAL A 12 17.66 20.71 2.49
C VAL A 12 17.56 19.18 2.63
N ALA A 13 18.67 18.50 2.95
CA ALA A 13 18.68 17.06 3.19
C ALA A 13 17.91 16.68 4.46
N ASP A 14 18.02 17.48 5.52
CA ASP A 14 17.29 17.28 6.78
C ASP A 14 15.78 17.55 6.63
N TRP A 15 15.36 18.33 5.60
CA TRP A 15 13.96 18.60 5.30
C TRP A 15 13.21 17.36 4.77
N TRP A 16 13.89 16.46 4.05
CA TRP A 16 13.32 15.26 3.45
C TRP A 16 13.99 13.99 3.97
N ARG A 17 13.67 13.60 5.21
CA ARG A 17 14.13 12.35 5.79
C ARG A 17 13.23 11.18 5.40
N THR A 18 13.82 10.08 4.94
CA THR A 18 13.11 8.83 4.66
C THR A 18 13.88 7.63 5.20
N GLU A 19 13.15 6.60 5.62
CA GLU A 19 13.71 5.29 5.96
C GLU A 19 13.56 4.28 4.82
N ILE A 20 12.96 4.69 3.68
CA ILE A 20 12.60 3.80 2.57
C ILE A 20 13.80 3.48 1.69
N ILE A 21 14.56 4.51 1.29
CA ILE A 21 15.66 4.39 0.33
C ILE A 21 16.85 5.28 0.73
N ASP A 22 18.06 4.73 0.63
CA ASP A 22 19.34 5.46 0.68
C ASP A 22 20.03 5.27 -0.68
N MET A 23 20.23 6.37 -1.41
CA MET A 23 20.81 6.38 -2.74
C MET A 23 21.94 7.43 -2.82
N LYS A 24 23.13 6.96 -3.19
CA LYS A 24 24.29 7.80 -3.53
C LYS A 24 25.18 7.06 -4.54
N PRO A 25 26.18 7.70 -5.17
CA PRO A 25 27.04 7.01 -6.12
C PRO A 25 27.60 5.70 -5.55
N GLY A 26 27.32 4.58 -6.22
CA GLY A 26 27.75 3.24 -5.80
C GLY A 26 26.96 2.61 -4.64
N VAL A 27 25.87 3.23 -4.18
CA VAL A 27 25.04 2.72 -3.07
C VAL A 27 23.58 2.86 -3.40
N ILE A 28 22.86 1.74 -3.36
CA ILE A 28 21.41 1.70 -3.34
C ILE A 28 21.01 0.76 -2.21
N ARG A 29 20.30 1.30 -1.21
CA ARG A 29 19.72 0.51 -0.13
C ARG A 29 18.23 0.74 -0.03
N PHE A 30 17.47 -0.35 0.09
CA PHE A 30 16.06 -0.31 0.44
C PHE A 30 15.91 -0.74 1.89
N ARG A 31 15.31 0.11 2.73
CA ARG A 31 15.13 -0.16 4.17
C ARG A 31 16.44 -0.60 4.85
N GLY A 32 17.54 0.08 4.53
CA GLY A 32 18.88 -0.20 5.06
C GLY A 32 19.59 -1.43 4.45
N ARG A 33 18.97 -2.16 3.53
CA ARG A 33 19.54 -3.37 2.91
C ARG A 33 20.10 -3.05 1.52
N PRO A 34 21.36 -3.43 1.21
CA PRO A 34 21.93 -3.23 -0.12
C PRO A 34 21.14 -3.99 -1.20
N ILE A 35 20.90 -3.37 -2.35
CA ILE A 35 20.05 -3.93 -3.42
C ILE A 35 20.59 -5.27 -3.93
N GLU A 36 21.90 -5.45 -4.00
CA GLU A 36 22.56 -6.68 -4.44
C GLU A 36 22.26 -7.88 -3.53
N ALA A 37 21.92 -7.63 -2.25
CA ALA A 37 21.49 -8.68 -1.32
C ALA A 37 20.00 -9.01 -1.41
N LEU A 38 19.23 -8.25 -2.20
CA LEU A 38 17.78 -8.45 -2.40
C LEU A 38 17.49 -9.09 -3.75
N ILE A 39 18.28 -8.76 -4.78
CA ILE A 39 18.16 -9.32 -6.13
C ILE A 39 18.30 -10.85 -6.05
N GLY A 40 17.31 -11.55 -6.63
CA GLY A 40 17.24 -13.02 -6.61
C GLY A 40 16.95 -13.65 -5.24
N SER A 41 16.83 -12.84 -4.18
CA SER A 41 16.64 -13.30 -2.80
C SER A 41 15.20 -13.09 -2.32
N LEU A 42 14.53 -12.05 -2.82
CA LEU A 42 13.12 -11.77 -2.54
C LEU A 42 12.26 -11.92 -3.80
N THR A 43 11.06 -12.44 -3.62
CA THR A 43 10.00 -12.37 -4.64
C THR A 43 9.37 -10.98 -4.69
N LEU A 44 8.61 -10.68 -5.74
CA LEU A 44 7.91 -9.40 -5.88
C LEU A 44 6.98 -9.10 -4.67
N PRO A 45 6.12 -10.03 -4.19
CA PRO A 45 5.32 -9.81 -2.98
C PRO A 45 6.17 -9.50 -1.73
N GLN A 46 7.29 -10.19 -1.54
CA GLN A 46 8.19 -9.95 -0.40
C GLN A 46 8.87 -8.58 -0.50
N MET A 47 9.23 -8.15 -1.72
CA MET A 47 9.79 -6.82 -1.95
C MET A 47 8.75 -5.72 -1.69
N ILE A 48 7.51 -5.88 -2.16
CA ILE A 48 6.40 -4.97 -1.84
C ILE A 48 6.19 -4.88 -0.34
N TRP A 49 6.17 -6.02 0.37
CA TRP A 49 6.06 -6.06 1.82
C TRP A 49 7.19 -5.28 2.49
N LEU A 50 8.45 -5.54 2.11
CA LEU A 50 9.61 -4.83 2.66
C LEU A 50 9.49 -3.32 2.48
N MET A 51 9.09 -2.87 1.29
CA MET A 51 8.95 -1.44 1.00
C MET A 51 7.85 -0.79 1.84
N LEU A 52 6.74 -1.48 2.08
CA LEU A 52 5.61 -0.96 2.87
C LEU A 52 5.83 -1.06 4.38
N ARG A 53 6.37 -2.17 4.87
CA ARG A 53 6.42 -2.54 6.29
C ARG A 53 7.79 -2.36 6.95
N GLY A 54 8.86 -2.31 6.15
CA GLY A 54 10.24 -2.17 6.65
C GLY A 54 10.90 -3.49 7.09
N ASP A 55 10.15 -4.57 7.24
CA ASP A 55 10.62 -5.90 7.59
C ASP A 55 10.43 -6.91 6.43
N VAL A 56 11.02 -8.10 6.56
CA VAL A 56 10.81 -9.19 5.58
C VAL A 56 9.70 -10.10 6.11
N PRO A 57 8.68 -10.43 5.29
CA PRO A 57 7.59 -11.28 5.75
C PRO A 57 8.08 -12.70 6.03
N SER A 58 7.44 -13.35 7.00
CA SER A 58 7.49 -14.80 7.15
C SER A 58 6.96 -15.50 5.88
N ALA A 59 7.30 -16.78 5.70
CA ALA A 59 6.83 -17.57 4.56
C ALA A 59 5.29 -17.61 4.46
N GLY A 60 4.58 -17.64 5.60
CA GLY A 60 3.11 -17.59 5.62
C GLY A 60 2.56 -16.23 5.17
N GLN A 61 3.14 -15.13 5.65
CA GLN A 61 2.75 -13.78 5.25
C GLN A 61 3.03 -13.52 3.76
N ALA A 62 4.16 -13.99 3.25
CA ALA A 62 4.50 -13.86 1.83
C ALA A 62 3.48 -14.59 0.94
N ARG A 63 3.14 -15.84 1.27
CA ARG A 63 2.13 -16.62 0.52
C ARG A 63 0.75 -15.98 0.59
N LEU A 64 0.36 -15.43 1.75
CA LEU A 64 -0.92 -14.76 1.90
C LEU A 64 -0.99 -13.48 1.06
N LEU A 65 0.05 -12.65 1.10
CA LEU A 65 0.12 -11.43 0.28
C LEU A 65 0.10 -11.78 -1.22
N GLU A 66 0.84 -12.80 -1.63
CA GLU A 66 0.84 -13.26 -3.01
C GLU A 66 -0.55 -13.72 -3.46
N ALA A 67 -1.24 -14.53 -2.65
CA ALA A 67 -2.60 -14.96 -2.95
C ALA A 67 -3.58 -13.76 -3.06
N ALA A 68 -3.44 -12.76 -2.19
CA ALA A 68 -4.24 -11.54 -2.25
C ALA A 68 -3.97 -10.71 -3.52
N LEU A 69 -2.69 -10.54 -3.89
CA LEU A 69 -2.29 -9.82 -5.11
C LEU A 69 -2.80 -10.51 -6.37
N VAL A 70 -2.70 -11.85 -6.42
CA VAL A 70 -3.21 -12.66 -7.54
C VAL A 70 -4.73 -12.56 -7.63
N ALA A 71 -5.44 -12.65 -6.52
CA ALA A 71 -6.90 -12.54 -6.51
C ALA A 71 -7.38 -11.16 -6.98
N ALA A 72 -6.64 -10.09 -6.67
CA ALA A 72 -7.02 -8.72 -6.98
C ALA A 72 -6.64 -8.24 -8.40
N VAL A 73 -5.99 -9.08 -9.22
CA VAL A 73 -5.38 -8.64 -10.48
C VAL A 73 -6.40 -8.07 -11.49
N ASP A 74 -7.59 -8.65 -11.54
CA ASP A 74 -8.66 -8.22 -12.43
C ASP A 74 -10.01 -8.78 -11.93
N HIS A 75 -11.07 -7.98 -12.01
CA HIS A 75 -12.45 -8.38 -11.71
C HIS A 75 -13.44 -7.99 -12.83
N GLY A 76 -12.93 -7.69 -14.02
CA GLY A 76 -13.68 -7.55 -15.24
C GLY A 76 -13.93 -6.11 -15.69
N PRO A 77 -14.40 -5.93 -16.94
CA PRO A 77 -14.45 -4.64 -17.62
C PRO A 77 -15.44 -3.64 -17.04
N GLN A 78 -16.32 -4.06 -16.13
CA GLN A 78 -17.35 -3.22 -15.52
C GLN A 78 -16.84 -2.46 -14.29
N ALA A 79 -15.70 -2.87 -13.71
CA ALA A 79 -15.10 -2.13 -12.60
C ALA A 79 -14.78 -0.69 -13.04
N PRO A 80 -15.16 0.35 -12.28
CA PRO A 80 -14.97 1.75 -12.66
C PRO A 80 -13.56 2.10 -13.16
N SER A 81 -12.51 1.66 -12.46
CA SER A 81 -11.12 1.88 -12.88
C SER A 81 -10.79 1.24 -14.24
N ILE A 82 -11.25 0.00 -14.47
CA ILE A 82 -11.01 -0.73 -15.73
C ILE A 82 -11.81 -0.11 -16.87
N ALA A 83 -13.07 0.24 -16.65
CA ALA A 83 -13.91 0.92 -17.62
C ALA A 83 -13.31 2.27 -18.04
N THR A 84 -12.83 3.05 -17.07
CA THR A 84 -12.13 4.33 -17.30
C THR A 84 -10.84 4.13 -18.10
N ALA A 85 -9.99 3.16 -17.73
CA ALA A 85 -8.76 2.85 -18.46
C ALA A 85 -9.05 2.54 -19.93
N ARG A 86 -10.04 1.66 -20.18
CA ARG A 86 -10.44 1.24 -21.52
C ARG A 86 -10.96 2.39 -22.36
N MET A 87 -11.81 3.23 -21.78
CA MET A 87 -12.33 4.42 -22.47
C MET A 87 -11.19 5.38 -22.81
N ALA A 88 -10.32 5.70 -21.86
CA ALA A 88 -9.19 6.60 -22.08
C ALA A 88 -8.27 6.12 -23.22
N VAL A 89 -7.89 4.84 -23.20
CA VAL A 89 -7.07 4.24 -24.29
C VAL A 89 -7.80 4.30 -25.63
N THR A 90 -9.11 4.04 -25.66
CA THR A 90 -9.91 4.11 -26.90
C THR A 90 -10.00 5.53 -27.47
N CYS A 91 -9.95 6.54 -26.61
CA CYS A 91 -9.87 7.96 -27.00
C CYS A 91 -8.45 8.41 -27.41
N GLY A 92 -7.45 7.51 -27.42
CA GLY A 92 -6.07 7.83 -27.81
C GLY A 92 -5.21 8.43 -26.69
N VAL A 93 -5.64 8.31 -25.43
CA VAL A 93 -4.84 8.77 -24.29
C VAL A 93 -3.63 7.83 -24.09
N ALA A 94 -2.45 8.42 -23.90
CA ALA A 94 -1.22 7.66 -23.65
C ALA A 94 -1.33 6.80 -22.38
N LEU A 95 -0.65 5.65 -22.37
CA LEU A 95 -0.80 4.60 -21.33
C LEU A 95 -0.67 5.14 -19.90
N ASN A 96 0.34 5.96 -19.62
CA ASN A 96 0.55 6.52 -18.27
C ASN A 96 -0.63 7.37 -17.81
N ASN A 97 -1.21 8.18 -18.71
CA ASN A 97 -2.36 9.03 -18.41
C ASN A 97 -3.64 8.19 -18.28
N ALA A 98 -3.80 7.15 -19.10
CA ALA A 98 -4.93 6.22 -18.98
C ALA A 98 -4.90 5.45 -17.65
N LEU A 99 -3.72 4.99 -17.23
CA LEU A 99 -3.51 4.35 -15.93
C LEU A 99 -3.75 5.33 -14.78
N ALA A 100 -3.25 6.57 -14.87
CA ALA A 100 -3.51 7.58 -13.84
C ALA A 100 -5.01 7.86 -13.68
N SER A 101 -5.75 8.00 -14.79
CA SER A 101 -7.21 8.16 -14.75
C SER A 101 -7.91 6.97 -14.09
N ALA A 102 -7.45 5.75 -14.36
CA ALA A 102 -8.00 4.53 -13.75
C ALA A 102 -7.70 4.46 -12.25
N VAL A 103 -6.47 4.79 -11.83
CA VAL A 103 -6.05 4.81 -10.42
C VAL A 103 -6.83 5.86 -9.63
N ASN A 104 -7.13 7.01 -10.22
CA ASN A 104 -7.96 8.04 -9.60
C ASN A 104 -9.40 7.59 -9.30
N MET A 105 -9.86 6.47 -9.88
CA MET A 105 -11.16 5.87 -9.55
C MET A 105 -11.10 4.97 -8.32
N LEU A 106 -9.90 4.64 -7.81
CA LEU A 106 -9.74 3.87 -6.59
C LEU A 106 -9.92 4.78 -5.37
N GLY A 107 -10.68 4.31 -4.38
CA GLY A 107 -10.96 5.01 -3.13
C GLY A 107 -11.82 4.15 -2.20
N ASP A 108 -12.45 4.77 -1.21
CA ASP A 108 -13.17 4.06 -0.15
C ASP A 108 -14.25 3.10 -0.69
N ILE A 109 -15.00 3.54 -1.69
CA ILE A 109 -16.09 2.72 -2.28
C ILE A 109 -15.55 1.73 -3.32
N HIS A 110 -14.73 2.20 -4.27
CA HIS A 110 -14.15 1.35 -5.30
C HIS A 110 -12.71 0.96 -4.93
N GLY A 111 -12.55 -0.24 -4.39
CA GLY A 111 -11.24 -0.78 -3.97
C GLY A 111 -10.98 -0.71 -2.45
N GLY A 112 -11.73 0.11 -1.70
CA GLY A 112 -11.54 0.28 -0.25
C GLY A 112 -12.26 -0.74 0.65
N ALA A 113 -13.12 -1.60 0.10
CA ALA A 113 -13.92 -2.55 0.89
C ALA A 113 -13.08 -3.51 1.76
N GLY A 114 -11.85 -3.86 1.32
CA GLY A 114 -10.95 -4.72 2.09
C GLY A 114 -10.47 -4.07 3.39
N GLU A 115 -10.10 -2.79 3.36
CA GLU A 115 -9.68 -2.04 4.55
C GLU A 115 -10.85 -1.90 5.54
N GLN A 116 -12.03 -1.55 5.05
CA GLN A 116 -13.24 -1.42 5.86
C GLN A 116 -13.64 -2.75 6.52
N ALA A 117 -13.53 -3.88 5.79
CA ALA A 117 -13.78 -5.20 6.36
C ALA A 117 -12.79 -5.55 7.48
N VAL A 118 -11.50 -5.25 7.30
CA VAL A 118 -10.47 -5.48 8.32
C VAL A 118 -10.71 -4.60 9.56
N ALA A 119 -11.12 -3.34 9.38
CA ALA A 119 -11.49 -2.47 10.49
C ALA A 119 -12.68 -3.04 11.29
N LEU A 120 -13.72 -3.53 10.62
CA LEU A 120 -14.85 -4.22 11.26
C LEU A 120 -14.39 -5.45 12.04
N TYR A 121 -13.53 -6.29 11.46
CA TYR A 121 -13.03 -7.48 12.15
C TYR A 121 -12.19 -7.14 13.38
N HIS A 122 -11.40 -6.06 13.33
CA HIS A 122 -10.64 -5.59 14.47
C HIS A 122 -11.54 -5.04 15.59
N ASP A 123 -12.61 -4.31 15.25
CA ASP A 123 -13.62 -3.85 16.20
C ASP A 123 -14.30 -5.02 16.92
N ILE A 124 -14.81 -6.00 16.15
CA ILE A 124 -15.43 -7.21 16.71
C ILE A 124 -14.45 -7.94 17.64
N ALA A 125 -13.20 -8.11 17.20
CA ALA A 125 -12.17 -8.77 18.00
C ALA A 125 -11.81 -7.99 19.27
N ALA A 126 -11.90 -6.65 19.26
CA ALA A 126 -11.70 -5.82 20.44
C ALA A 126 -12.81 -6.03 21.47
N ARG A 127 -14.08 -5.98 21.04
CA ARG A 127 -15.23 -6.26 21.91
C ARG A 127 -15.15 -7.65 22.56
N GLN A 128 -14.71 -8.65 21.81
CA GLN A 128 -14.48 -10.00 22.38
C GLN A 128 -13.39 -10.01 23.45
N ARG A 129 -12.29 -9.28 23.25
CA ARG A 129 -11.22 -9.16 24.27
C ARG A 129 -11.72 -8.44 25.53
N GLU A 130 -12.70 -7.56 25.38
CA GLU A 130 -13.36 -6.83 26.49
C GLU A 130 -14.46 -7.66 27.18
N GLY A 131 -14.75 -8.87 26.68
CA GLY A 131 -15.63 -9.85 27.33
C GLY A 131 -17.00 -10.03 26.67
N ALA A 132 -17.30 -9.33 25.57
CA ALA A 132 -18.53 -9.55 24.82
C ALA A 132 -18.54 -10.97 24.21
N ARG A 133 -19.72 -11.60 24.19
CA ARG A 133 -19.89 -12.86 23.44
C ARG A 133 -19.73 -12.59 21.94
N LEU A 134 -19.24 -13.56 21.18
CA LEU A 134 -19.03 -13.41 19.72
C LEU A 134 -20.29 -12.90 19.01
N GLU A 135 -21.45 -13.47 19.33
CA GLU A 135 -22.74 -13.12 18.72
C GLU A 135 -23.15 -11.67 18.98
N GLU A 136 -22.81 -11.15 20.16
CA GLU A 136 -23.05 -9.76 20.57
C GLU A 136 -22.04 -8.83 19.90
N ALA A 137 -20.75 -9.14 19.97
CA ALA A 137 -19.69 -8.38 19.33
C ALA A 137 -19.91 -8.22 17.81
N VAL A 138 -20.32 -9.29 17.12
CA VAL A 138 -20.65 -9.27 15.69
C VAL A 138 -21.86 -8.39 15.42
N ARG A 139 -22.94 -8.54 16.20
CA ARG A 139 -24.17 -7.75 16.04
C ARG A 139 -23.88 -6.26 16.19
N GLU A 140 -23.15 -5.89 17.22
CA GLU A 140 -22.83 -4.49 17.50
C GLU A 140 -21.82 -3.91 16.50
N GLY A 141 -20.79 -4.67 16.11
CA GLY A 141 -19.83 -4.23 15.09
C GLY A 141 -20.50 -3.97 13.74
N ILE A 142 -21.40 -4.87 13.30
CA ILE A 142 -22.19 -4.66 12.08
C ILE A 142 -23.11 -3.45 12.22
N ALA A 143 -23.74 -3.24 13.39
CA ALA A 143 -24.60 -2.08 13.63
C ALA A 143 -23.80 -0.77 13.55
N ALA A 144 -22.58 -0.73 14.11
CA ALA A 144 -21.70 0.42 14.08
C ALA A 144 -21.21 0.74 12.65
N CYS A 145 -20.90 -0.26 11.83
CA CYS A 145 -20.48 -0.06 10.44
C CYS A 145 -21.61 0.41 9.49
N ARG A 146 -22.87 0.37 9.92
CA ARG A 146 -24.03 0.83 9.14
C ARG A 146 -24.47 2.25 9.48
N ALA A 147 -23.94 2.82 10.57
CA ALA A 147 -24.23 4.19 11.01
C ALA A 147 -23.38 5.21 10.27
#